data_AF-A0A6P8R0L6-F1
#
_entry.id   AF-A0A6P8R0L6-F1
#
_cell.length_a   1.000
_cell.length_b   1.000
_cell.length_c   1.000
_cell.angle_alpha   90.00
_cell.angle_beta   90.00
_cell.angle_gamma   90.00
#
_symmetry.space_group_name_H-M   'P 1'
#
loop_
_entity.id
_entity.type
_entity.pdbx_description
1 polymer ?
#
loop_
_entity_poly.entity_id
_entity_poly.type
_entity_poly.pdbx_seq_one_letter_code
_entity_poly.pdbx_strand_id
1 'polypeptide(L)'
;MSNSHPLRPYTSVGEIDHVHILSENVGALINGEEYSDVTFVVDKRRFPAHRVILAARCQYFRALLYGGMRESQPKAEIPLEDTTPEAFTMLLKYIYTGRVTLRDEKEEVLLDFLSLAHKYGFPELEDSTSEYLCTILNVQNVCMIYDVASLYSLPKLTCTCCMFIDRNAQEVLSSEGFLTLSKAALLNIVMRDSFAAPEKDIFQALTSWCKSNGKENHTEVMHAIRLPLMSLTELLNVVRPSGLLSPDAILDAIKIRSESRDMDLNYRGMLISEENIATMKYGAQVVKGELKSALLDGDTQNYDLDHGFSRHPIDDDCRSGIEVKLGQPSIINHIRILLWDRDSRSYSYYIEVSMDELDWIRVIDHSKYLCRSWQKLYFPARVCRYIRIVGTHNTVNKVFHLVAFECMFTNKPFTLEKGLIVPTENVSTVPNCASVIEGVSRSRNALLNGDTKNYDWDSGYTCHQLGSGAIVVQLAQPYMIGSIRLLLWDCDDRSYSYYIEVSTNQQQWTTVADRTKVSCKSWQMISFDRQPASFIRIVGTHNTANEKIAWYRQRSWYKSHGTAYEAKGWLLKKESFSITVHGRSCHGFNLYPTAKQAKSTESKLLGHKITKVM
;
A
#
# COMPACT_ATOMS: atom_id res chain seq x y z
N MET A 1 31.07 -36.70 -14.98
CA MET A 1 29.67 -37.12 -15.20
C MET A 1 28.77 -36.22 -14.39
N SER A 2 27.94 -35.38 -15.02
CA SER A 2 26.94 -34.55 -14.32
C SER A 2 25.97 -33.88 -15.31
N ASN A 3 25.25 -34.69 -16.12
CA ASN A 3 24.21 -34.16 -17.02
C ASN A 3 22.93 -33.86 -16.23
N SER A 4 22.90 -32.73 -15.52
CA SER A 4 21.68 -32.21 -14.89
C SER A 4 20.86 -31.39 -15.90
N HIS A 5 20.24 -32.06 -16.87
CA HIS A 5 19.14 -31.45 -17.62
C HIS A 5 17.97 -31.18 -16.66
N PRO A 6 17.38 -29.96 -16.66
CA PRO A 6 16.13 -29.75 -15.94
C PRO A 6 15.03 -30.64 -16.54
N LEU A 7 14.18 -31.19 -15.68
CA LEU A 7 13.13 -32.12 -16.06
C LEU A 7 12.15 -31.45 -17.05
N ARG A 8 11.95 -32.05 -18.23
CA ARG A 8 10.89 -31.64 -19.15
C ARG A 8 9.52 -31.77 -18.44
N PRO A 9 8.61 -30.79 -18.58
CA PRO A 9 7.21 -30.98 -18.20
C PRO A 9 6.57 -32.17 -18.92
N TYR A 10 5.53 -32.77 -18.33
CA TYR A 10 4.77 -33.87 -18.92
C TYR A 10 3.78 -33.39 -20.00
N THR A 11 4.34 -32.79 -21.05
CA THR A 11 3.66 -32.39 -22.29
C THR A 11 4.57 -32.79 -23.46
N SER A 12 3.97 -33.19 -24.59
CA SER A 12 4.60 -33.71 -25.83
C SER A 12 5.12 -35.17 -25.85
N VAL A 13 4.19 -36.12 -26.04
CA VAL A 13 4.46 -37.39 -26.75
C VAL A 13 4.14 -37.25 -28.26
N GLY A 14 3.58 -36.11 -28.68
CA GLY A 14 3.14 -35.84 -30.06
C GLY A 14 3.48 -34.44 -30.59
N GLU A 15 4.37 -33.69 -29.94
CA GLU A 15 4.83 -32.38 -30.41
C GLU A 15 6.37 -32.39 -30.49
N ILE A 16 6.93 -31.77 -31.53
CA ILE A 16 8.38 -31.73 -31.78
C ILE A 16 8.85 -30.29 -31.59
N ASP A 17 9.36 -29.97 -30.40
CA ASP A 17 10.00 -28.68 -30.14
C ASP A 17 11.48 -28.71 -30.55
N HIS A 18 11.76 -28.06 -31.68
CA HIS A 18 13.10 -27.76 -32.17
C HIS A 18 13.36 -26.23 -32.27
N VAL A 19 12.62 -25.39 -31.50
CA VAL A 19 12.75 -23.93 -31.55
C VAL A 19 14.18 -23.47 -31.22
N HIS A 20 14.89 -24.22 -30.37
CA HIS A 20 16.31 -24.00 -30.09
C HIS A 20 17.19 -24.05 -31.36
N ILE A 21 17.01 -25.11 -32.16
CA ILE A 21 17.78 -25.37 -33.39
C ILE A 21 17.42 -24.35 -34.47
N LEU A 22 16.15 -23.97 -34.58
CA LEU A 22 15.72 -22.88 -35.46
C LEU A 22 16.38 -21.55 -35.08
N SER A 23 16.43 -21.23 -33.77
CA SER A 23 17.11 -20.04 -33.23
C SER A 23 18.61 -20.04 -33.49
N GLU A 24 19.28 -21.19 -33.52
CA GLU A 24 20.70 -21.31 -33.84
C GLU A 24 20.96 -21.16 -35.35
N ASN A 25 20.17 -21.85 -36.19
CA ASN A 25 20.27 -21.79 -37.64
C ASN A 25 19.99 -20.37 -38.18
N VAL A 26 19.00 -19.67 -37.63
CA VAL A 26 18.74 -18.25 -37.97
C VAL A 26 19.80 -17.35 -37.36
N GLY A 27 20.25 -17.62 -36.13
CA GLY A 27 21.34 -16.89 -35.48
C GLY A 27 22.67 -16.91 -36.24
N ALA A 28 22.96 -17.99 -36.97
CA ALA A 28 24.15 -18.11 -37.82
C ALA A 28 24.19 -17.10 -38.99
N LEU A 29 23.06 -16.46 -39.33
CA LEU A 29 22.97 -15.43 -40.36
C LEU A 29 23.31 -14.02 -39.85
N ILE A 30 23.56 -13.83 -38.55
CA ILE A 30 23.92 -12.52 -37.98
C ILE A 30 25.31 -12.11 -38.52
N ASN A 31 25.42 -10.86 -39.01
CA ASN A 31 26.63 -10.28 -39.61
C ASN A 31 27.18 -11.02 -40.85
N GLY A 32 26.46 -12.01 -41.39
CA GLY A 32 26.78 -12.63 -42.68
C GLY A 32 26.37 -11.73 -43.85
N GLU A 33 27.20 -11.65 -44.89
CA GLU A 33 26.80 -11.02 -46.16
C GLU A 33 25.91 -11.95 -47.02
N GLU A 34 25.93 -13.27 -46.76
CA GLU A 34 25.10 -14.27 -47.45
C GLU A 34 23.61 -13.96 -47.24
N TYR A 35 22.84 -13.88 -48.34
CA TYR A 35 21.42 -13.49 -48.39
C TYR A 35 21.05 -12.09 -47.84
N SER A 36 22.02 -11.28 -47.41
CA SER A 36 21.76 -9.93 -46.90
C SER A 36 21.19 -8.98 -47.99
N ASP A 37 20.15 -8.24 -47.63
CA ASP A 37 19.38 -7.38 -48.54
C ASP A 37 19.13 -5.95 -48.00
N VAL A 38 19.70 -5.63 -46.83
CA VAL A 38 19.86 -4.29 -46.24
C VAL A 38 21.16 -4.23 -45.43
N THR A 39 21.77 -3.03 -45.31
CA THR A 39 22.92 -2.79 -44.44
C THR A 39 22.63 -1.61 -43.51
N PHE A 40 22.81 -1.77 -42.21
CA PHE A 40 22.81 -0.64 -41.27
C PHE A 40 24.21 -0.09 -41.08
N VAL A 41 24.33 1.23 -40.89
CA VAL A 41 25.60 1.92 -40.63
C VAL A 41 25.54 2.59 -39.26
N VAL A 42 26.37 2.12 -38.33
CA VAL A 42 26.38 2.55 -36.92
C VAL A 42 27.82 2.88 -36.53
N ASP A 43 28.12 4.13 -36.17
CA ASP A 43 29.48 4.66 -36.00
C ASP A 43 30.49 4.19 -37.06
N LYS A 44 30.06 4.29 -38.33
CA LYS A 44 30.82 3.88 -39.54
C LYS A 44 31.08 2.36 -39.66
N ARG A 45 30.68 1.54 -38.69
CA ARG A 45 30.64 0.07 -38.81
C ARG A 45 29.41 -0.32 -39.63
N ARG A 46 29.57 -1.30 -40.54
CA ARG A 46 28.50 -1.80 -41.42
C ARG A 46 27.96 -3.12 -40.88
N PHE A 47 26.65 -3.23 -40.78
CA PHE A 47 25.91 -4.39 -40.29
C PHE A 47 25.00 -4.94 -41.40
N PRO A 48 25.43 -5.94 -42.18
CA PRO A 48 24.59 -6.60 -43.17
C PRO A 48 23.47 -7.38 -42.45
N ALA A 49 22.25 -7.30 -42.99
CA ALA A 49 21.07 -7.90 -42.37
C ALA A 49 19.98 -8.27 -43.38
N HIS A 50 18.93 -8.94 -42.86
CA HIS A 50 17.85 -9.55 -43.63
C HIS A 50 16.52 -8.85 -43.35
N ARG A 51 15.97 -8.15 -44.34
CA ARG A 51 14.74 -7.35 -44.25
C ARG A 51 13.55 -8.17 -43.78
N VAL A 52 13.43 -9.42 -44.24
CA VAL A 52 12.34 -10.33 -43.88
C VAL A 52 12.36 -10.70 -42.38
N ILE A 53 13.53 -10.90 -41.77
CA ILE A 53 13.68 -11.24 -40.35
C ILE A 53 13.33 -10.01 -39.51
N LEU A 54 13.92 -8.86 -39.84
CA LEU A 54 13.66 -7.57 -39.18
C LEU A 54 12.17 -7.21 -39.20
N ALA A 55 11.53 -7.29 -40.37
CA ALA A 55 10.13 -6.94 -40.56
C ALA A 55 9.12 -7.99 -40.04
N ALA A 56 9.56 -9.22 -39.76
CA ALA A 56 8.75 -10.23 -39.06
C ALA A 56 8.82 -10.09 -37.54
N ARG A 57 9.91 -9.50 -37.01
CA ARG A 57 10.17 -9.37 -35.56
C ARG A 57 9.89 -7.98 -35.00
N CYS A 58 9.79 -6.95 -35.85
CA CYS A 58 9.64 -5.56 -35.43
C CYS A 58 8.76 -4.74 -36.40
N GLN A 59 7.75 -4.06 -35.86
CA GLN A 59 6.84 -3.24 -36.67
C GLN A 59 7.52 -1.96 -37.22
N TYR A 60 8.47 -1.38 -36.48
CA TYR A 60 9.27 -0.24 -36.96
C TYR A 60 10.10 -0.64 -38.20
N PHE A 61 10.89 -1.71 -38.13
CA PHE A 61 11.66 -2.17 -39.29
C PHE A 61 10.76 -2.65 -40.43
N ARG A 62 9.57 -3.20 -40.15
CA ARG A 62 8.57 -3.47 -41.19
C ARG A 62 8.14 -2.20 -41.93
N ALA A 63 7.84 -1.12 -41.22
CA ALA A 63 7.46 0.15 -41.83
C ALA A 63 8.62 0.78 -42.62
N LEU A 64 9.82 0.79 -42.06
CA LEU A 64 11.03 1.33 -42.70
C LEU A 64 11.37 0.59 -44.00
N LEU A 65 11.38 -0.75 -43.95
CA LEU A 65 11.90 -1.60 -45.02
C LEU A 65 10.85 -2.00 -46.07
N TYR A 66 9.55 -1.79 -45.81
CA TYR A 66 8.47 -2.12 -46.76
C TYR A 66 7.46 -0.97 -46.98
N GLY A 67 7.70 0.22 -46.41
CA GLY A 67 6.81 1.39 -46.54
C GLY A 67 6.96 2.21 -47.83
N GLY A 68 7.78 1.79 -48.80
CA GLY A 68 7.90 2.45 -50.11
C GLY A 68 8.82 3.69 -50.16
N MET A 69 9.46 4.06 -49.04
CA MET A 69 10.47 5.13 -48.99
C MET A 69 11.83 4.66 -49.55
N ARG A 70 12.82 5.56 -49.66
CA ARG A 70 14.17 5.25 -50.20
C ARG A 70 14.83 4.06 -49.50
N GLU A 71 14.61 3.95 -48.20
CA GLU A 71 15.12 2.93 -47.28
C GLU A 71 14.51 1.53 -47.53
N SER A 72 13.44 1.46 -48.35
CA SER A 72 12.84 0.21 -48.80
C SER A 72 13.44 -0.35 -50.10
N GLN A 73 14.43 0.31 -50.70
CA GLN A 73 15.15 -0.23 -51.87
C GLN A 73 16.03 -1.44 -51.49
N PRO A 74 16.15 -2.47 -52.35
CA PRO A 74 17.06 -3.59 -52.10
C PRO A 74 18.51 -3.10 -51.97
N LYS A 75 19.23 -3.61 -50.96
CA LYS A 75 20.61 -3.18 -50.60
C LYS A 75 20.73 -1.70 -50.22
N ALA A 76 19.68 -1.09 -49.68
CA ALA A 76 19.79 0.23 -49.05
C ALA A 76 20.79 0.21 -47.89
N GLU A 77 21.60 1.25 -47.78
CA GLU A 77 22.39 1.53 -46.59
C GLU A 77 21.62 2.53 -45.71
N ILE A 78 21.39 2.14 -44.44
CA ILE A 78 20.56 2.90 -43.50
C ILE A 78 21.46 3.36 -42.33
N PRO A 79 21.80 4.65 -42.22
CA PRO A 79 22.49 5.17 -41.05
C PRO A 79 21.56 5.11 -39.82
N LEU A 80 22.09 4.66 -38.69
CA LEU A 80 21.42 4.76 -37.39
C LEU A 80 22.17 5.78 -36.54
N GLU A 81 21.60 6.98 -36.47
CA GLU A 81 22.06 8.05 -35.58
C GLU A 81 21.61 7.77 -34.14
N ASP A 82 22.39 8.28 -33.18
CA ASP A 82 22.21 8.09 -31.74
C ASP A 82 21.99 6.61 -31.36
N THR A 83 22.99 5.77 -31.66
CA THR A 83 22.97 4.31 -31.48
C THR A 83 24.42 3.80 -31.43
N THR A 84 24.81 3.10 -30.37
CA THR A 84 26.14 2.48 -30.29
C THR A 84 26.19 1.13 -31.02
N PRO A 85 27.32 0.77 -31.67
CA PRO A 85 27.45 -0.51 -32.37
C PRO A 85 27.27 -1.73 -31.47
N GLU A 86 27.69 -1.64 -30.21
CA GLU A 86 27.62 -2.68 -29.20
C GLU A 86 26.15 -2.99 -28.83
N ALA A 87 25.36 -1.98 -28.46
CA ALA A 87 23.94 -2.14 -28.18
C ALA A 87 23.14 -2.59 -29.43
N PHE A 88 23.49 -2.09 -30.62
CA PHE A 88 22.87 -2.55 -31.86
C PHE A 88 23.20 -4.02 -32.17
N THR A 89 24.41 -4.48 -31.84
CA THR A 89 24.80 -5.90 -31.96
C THR A 89 23.96 -6.78 -31.04
N MET A 90 23.73 -6.35 -29.79
CA MET A 90 22.83 -7.05 -28.85
C MET A 90 21.39 -7.12 -29.38
N LEU A 91 20.89 -6.01 -29.95
CA LEU A 91 19.54 -5.95 -30.52
C LEU A 91 19.41 -6.88 -31.74
N LEU A 92 20.36 -6.85 -32.67
CA LEU A 92 20.35 -7.70 -33.86
C LEU A 92 20.38 -9.19 -33.46
N LYS A 93 21.18 -9.53 -32.45
CA LYS A 93 21.22 -10.87 -31.85
C LYS A 93 19.87 -11.29 -31.25
N TYR A 94 19.22 -10.41 -30.49
CA TYR A 94 17.88 -10.67 -29.93
C TYR A 94 16.81 -10.80 -31.03
N ILE A 95 16.87 -10.00 -32.08
CA ILE A 95 15.93 -10.07 -33.22
C ILE A 95 15.99 -11.44 -33.88
N TYR A 96 17.18 -11.97 -34.17
CA TYR A 96 17.38 -13.23 -34.89
C TYR A 96 17.19 -14.47 -34.00
N THR A 97 17.56 -14.41 -32.72
CA THR A 97 17.60 -15.60 -31.84
C THR A 97 16.54 -15.59 -30.73
N GLY A 98 15.94 -14.44 -30.42
CA GLY A 98 15.13 -14.25 -29.21
C GLY A 98 15.93 -14.27 -27.90
N ARG A 99 17.26 -14.21 -27.95
CA ARG A 99 18.15 -14.32 -26.78
C ARG A 99 19.15 -13.18 -26.72
N VAL A 100 19.44 -12.73 -25.51
CA VAL A 100 20.52 -11.80 -25.16
C VAL A 100 21.12 -12.20 -23.81
N THR A 101 22.37 -11.86 -23.57
CA THR A 101 23.03 -11.99 -22.25
C THR A 101 23.34 -10.58 -21.77
N LEU A 102 22.98 -10.26 -20.53
CA LEU A 102 23.14 -8.91 -19.97
C LEU A 102 24.23 -8.82 -18.88
N ARG A 103 24.80 -9.97 -18.45
CA ARG A 103 25.64 -10.08 -17.25
C ARG A 103 27.08 -9.59 -17.42
N ASP A 104 27.57 -9.63 -18.65
CA ASP A 104 28.96 -9.39 -19.00
C ASP A 104 29.15 -8.03 -19.71
N GLU A 105 28.05 -7.27 -19.84
CA GLU A 105 27.98 -6.00 -20.56
C GLU A 105 28.09 -4.80 -19.60
N LYS A 106 28.55 -3.66 -20.13
CA LYS A 106 28.64 -2.42 -19.36
C LYS A 106 27.26 -1.78 -19.14
N GLU A 107 27.11 -1.06 -18.04
CA GLU A 107 25.91 -0.29 -17.70
C GLU A 107 25.51 0.70 -18.80
N GLU A 108 26.47 1.40 -19.40
CA GLU A 108 26.28 2.29 -20.57
C GLU A 108 25.61 1.54 -21.73
N VAL A 109 26.15 0.37 -22.10
CA VAL A 109 25.67 -0.46 -23.21
C VAL A 109 24.29 -1.07 -22.89
N LEU A 110 24.02 -1.40 -21.63
CA LEU A 110 22.70 -1.87 -21.16
C LEU A 110 21.64 -0.77 -21.23
N LEU A 111 22.01 0.49 -20.96
CA LEU A 111 21.11 1.64 -21.08
C LEU A 111 20.88 2.02 -22.54
N ASP A 112 21.90 1.97 -23.40
CA ASP A 112 21.71 2.08 -24.85
C ASP A 112 20.81 0.95 -25.38
N PHE A 113 21.01 -0.29 -24.92
CA PHE A 113 20.23 -1.45 -25.34
C PHE A 113 18.75 -1.33 -24.92
N LEU A 114 18.48 -0.85 -23.70
CA LEU A 114 17.14 -0.47 -23.24
C LEU A 114 16.55 0.66 -24.12
N SER A 115 17.36 1.67 -24.45
CA SER A 115 16.96 2.76 -25.35
C SER A 115 16.55 2.26 -26.73
N LEU A 116 17.27 1.27 -27.29
CA LEU A 116 16.91 0.64 -28.56
C LEU A 116 15.67 -0.25 -28.45
N ALA A 117 15.48 -0.96 -27.34
CA ALA A 117 14.26 -1.75 -27.09
C ALA A 117 13.02 -0.83 -27.10
N HIS A 118 13.10 0.33 -26.45
CA HIS A 118 12.07 1.36 -26.46
C HIS A 118 11.88 1.98 -27.87
N LYS A 119 12.96 2.52 -28.47
CA LYS A 119 13.00 3.21 -29.78
C LYS A 119 12.39 2.38 -30.93
N TYR A 120 12.50 1.04 -30.85
CA TYR A 120 11.99 0.12 -31.89
C TYR A 120 10.77 -0.72 -31.46
N GLY A 121 10.25 -0.53 -30.25
CA GLY A 121 9.00 -1.13 -29.77
C GLY A 121 9.08 -2.63 -29.43
N PHE A 122 10.01 -3.00 -28.55
CA PHE A 122 10.16 -4.36 -28.01
C PHE A 122 9.82 -4.40 -26.50
N PRO A 123 8.53 -4.39 -26.10
CA PRO A 123 8.13 -4.24 -24.69
C PRO A 123 8.62 -5.39 -23.80
N GLU A 124 8.60 -6.64 -24.28
CA GLU A 124 9.11 -7.78 -23.48
C GLU A 124 10.62 -7.70 -23.23
N LEU A 125 11.36 -7.02 -24.12
CA LEU A 125 12.79 -6.78 -23.97
C LEU A 125 13.07 -5.59 -23.04
N GLU A 126 12.26 -4.53 -23.13
CA GLU A 126 12.27 -3.37 -22.25
C GLU A 126 12.00 -3.79 -20.79
N ASP A 127 10.95 -4.60 -20.56
CA ASP A 127 10.62 -5.18 -19.25
C ASP A 127 11.76 -6.06 -18.71
N SER A 128 12.29 -6.97 -19.54
CA SER A 128 13.37 -7.90 -19.14
C SER A 128 14.67 -7.17 -18.80
N THR A 129 15.01 -6.14 -19.57
CA THR A 129 16.23 -5.33 -19.34
C THR A 129 16.05 -4.44 -18.11
N SER A 130 14.87 -3.85 -17.94
CA SER A 130 14.52 -3.07 -16.74
C SER A 130 14.56 -3.91 -15.46
N GLU A 131 14.05 -5.14 -15.50
CA GLU A 131 14.13 -6.06 -14.35
C GLU A 131 15.57 -6.46 -14.04
N TYR A 132 16.44 -6.64 -15.05
CA TYR A 132 17.86 -6.86 -14.79
C TYR A 132 18.54 -5.64 -14.17
N LEU A 133 18.29 -4.43 -14.68
CA LEU A 133 18.84 -3.18 -14.12
C LEU A 133 18.44 -2.99 -12.64
N CYS A 134 17.21 -3.33 -12.26
CA CYS A 134 16.76 -3.35 -10.86
C CYS A 134 17.62 -4.24 -9.94
N THR A 135 18.31 -5.27 -10.47
CA THR A 135 19.15 -6.20 -9.66
C THR A 135 20.59 -5.74 -9.47
N ILE A 136 21.07 -4.75 -10.23
CA ILE A 136 22.47 -4.28 -10.19
C ILE A 136 22.63 -2.85 -9.64
N LEU A 137 21.55 -2.25 -9.10
CA LEU A 137 21.57 -0.88 -8.58
C LEU A 137 22.61 -0.69 -7.45
N ASN A 138 23.43 0.34 -7.61
CA ASN A 138 24.44 0.79 -6.66
C ASN A 138 24.53 2.35 -6.68
N VAL A 139 25.28 2.94 -5.76
CA VAL A 139 25.36 4.42 -5.60
C VAL A 139 25.97 5.12 -6.82
N GLN A 140 26.80 4.42 -7.59
CA GLN A 140 27.50 4.96 -8.76
C GLN A 140 26.61 4.93 -10.01
N ASN A 141 25.81 3.87 -10.20
CA ASN A 141 25.00 3.67 -11.40
C ASN A 141 23.56 4.21 -11.30
N VAL A 142 23.00 4.30 -10.09
CA VAL A 142 21.55 4.54 -9.90
C VAL A 142 21.08 5.85 -10.52
N CYS A 143 21.92 6.90 -10.54
CA CYS A 143 21.58 8.18 -11.17
C CYS A 143 21.41 8.05 -12.69
N MET A 144 22.32 7.36 -13.37
CA MET A 144 22.26 7.16 -14.84
C MET A 144 21.08 6.27 -15.22
N ILE A 145 20.86 5.19 -14.47
CA ILE A 145 19.72 4.28 -14.66
C ILE A 145 18.39 5.00 -14.38
N TYR A 146 18.34 5.88 -13.38
CA TYR A 146 17.17 6.68 -13.05
C TYR A 146 16.82 7.70 -14.14
N ASP A 147 17.82 8.40 -14.70
CA ASP A 147 17.61 9.41 -15.74
C ASP A 147 16.98 8.77 -17.00
N VAL A 148 17.55 7.65 -17.46
CA VAL A 148 17.01 6.87 -18.59
C VAL A 148 15.62 6.30 -18.27
N ALA A 149 15.40 5.78 -17.06
CA ALA A 149 14.08 5.30 -16.64
C ALA A 149 13.03 6.42 -16.56
N SER A 150 13.43 7.63 -16.16
CA SER A 150 12.57 8.81 -16.14
C SER A 150 12.29 9.32 -17.56
N LEU A 151 13.27 9.28 -18.47
CA LEU A 151 13.13 9.70 -19.86
C LEU A 151 12.13 8.83 -20.62
N TYR A 152 12.22 7.50 -20.50
CA TYR A 152 11.29 6.55 -21.12
C TYR A 152 10.06 6.24 -20.26
N SER A 153 9.90 6.92 -19.11
CA SER A 153 8.75 6.79 -18.21
C SER A 153 8.47 5.35 -17.73
N LEU A 154 9.51 4.61 -17.34
CA LEU A 154 9.48 3.18 -16.99
C LEU A 154 9.13 2.97 -15.50
N PRO A 155 7.85 2.81 -15.11
CA PRO A 155 7.41 3.09 -13.74
C PRO A 155 8.03 2.15 -12.69
N LYS A 156 8.25 0.89 -13.04
CA LYS A 156 8.87 -0.13 -12.15
C LYS A 156 10.34 0.20 -11.86
N LEU A 157 11.10 0.57 -12.89
CA LEU A 157 12.51 0.91 -12.77
C LEU A 157 12.69 2.26 -12.06
N THR A 158 11.94 3.29 -12.46
CA THR A 158 11.93 4.61 -11.80
C THR A 158 11.57 4.50 -10.32
N CYS A 159 10.56 3.70 -9.97
CA CYS A 159 10.19 3.47 -8.56
C CYS A 159 11.31 2.77 -7.77
N THR A 160 11.93 1.73 -8.34
CA THR A 160 13.02 0.99 -7.68
C THR A 160 14.26 1.88 -7.48
N CYS A 161 14.62 2.68 -8.47
CA CYS A 161 15.69 3.68 -8.36
C CYS A 161 15.36 4.75 -7.32
N CYS A 162 14.15 5.32 -7.31
CA CYS A 162 13.68 6.24 -6.27
C CYS A 162 13.82 5.65 -4.85
N MET A 163 13.44 4.39 -4.66
CA MET A 163 13.58 3.70 -3.36
C MET A 163 15.04 3.44 -2.97
N PHE A 164 15.93 3.22 -3.94
CA PHE A 164 17.37 3.10 -3.68
C PHE A 164 17.99 4.47 -3.34
N ILE A 165 17.63 5.51 -4.07
CA ILE A 165 18.12 6.88 -3.89
C ILE A 165 17.73 7.41 -2.49
N ASP A 166 16.48 7.22 -2.06
CA ASP A 166 16.02 7.67 -0.73
C ASP A 166 16.76 7.00 0.43
N ARG A 167 17.11 5.71 0.27
CA ARG A 167 17.81 4.92 1.28
C ARG A 167 19.29 5.30 1.42
N ASN A 168 19.90 5.81 0.35
CA ASN A 168 21.34 6.11 0.26
C ASN A 168 21.59 7.61 -0.03
N ALA A 169 20.66 8.48 0.36
CA ALA A 169 20.60 9.87 -0.14
C ALA A 169 21.89 10.68 0.05
N GLN A 170 22.59 10.52 1.18
CA GLN A 170 23.86 11.23 1.44
C GLN A 170 25.01 10.73 0.55
N GLU A 171 25.06 9.43 0.26
CA GLU A 171 26.07 8.83 -0.62
C GLU A 171 25.80 9.19 -2.08
N VAL A 172 24.52 9.20 -2.49
CA VAL A 172 24.08 9.65 -3.82
C VAL A 172 24.36 11.14 -4.03
N LEU A 173 24.10 12.02 -3.07
CA LEU A 173 24.48 13.46 -3.13
C LEU A 173 25.99 13.68 -3.31
N SER A 174 26.80 12.70 -2.94
CA SER A 174 28.26 12.73 -3.01
C SER A 174 28.83 12.01 -4.24
N SER A 175 27.98 11.42 -5.10
CA SER A 175 28.43 10.59 -6.23
C SER A 175 28.65 11.40 -7.52
N GLU A 176 29.61 10.98 -8.35
CA GLU A 176 29.85 11.59 -9.66
C GLU A 176 28.62 11.47 -10.58
N GLY A 177 27.87 10.36 -10.46
CA GLY A 177 26.62 10.15 -11.19
C GLY A 177 25.51 11.16 -10.84
N PHE A 178 25.55 11.79 -9.67
CA PHE A 178 24.62 12.89 -9.37
C PHE A 178 24.94 14.16 -10.17
N LEU A 179 26.21 14.38 -10.54
CA LEU A 179 26.64 15.54 -11.33
C LEU A 179 26.26 15.42 -12.82
N THR A 180 26.03 14.19 -13.31
CA THR A 180 25.67 13.91 -14.72
C THR A 180 24.17 13.82 -14.99
N LEU A 181 23.32 13.85 -13.95
CA LEU A 181 21.86 13.87 -14.07
C LEU A 181 21.37 15.02 -14.97
N SER A 182 20.42 14.71 -15.85
CA SER A 182 19.61 15.73 -16.53
C SER A 182 18.87 16.60 -15.51
N LYS A 183 18.63 17.87 -15.87
CA LYS A 183 17.90 18.80 -15.01
C LYS A 183 16.52 18.28 -14.58
N ALA A 184 15.83 17.56 -15.47
CA ALA A 184 14.51 16.99 -15.18
C ALA A 184 14.61 15.86 -14.14
N ALA A 185 15.54 14.93 -14.30
CA ALA A 185 15.77 13.85 -13.33
C ALA A 185 16.26 14.39 -11.98
N LEU A 186 17.18 15.37 -12.00
CA LEU A 186 17.66 16.07 -10.82
C LEU A 186 16.50 16.67 -10.01
N LEU A 187 15.65 17.48 -10.65
CA LEU A 187 14.47 18.09 -10.02
C LEU A 187 13.47 17.03 -9.53
N ASN A 188 13.22 15.97 -10.32
CA ASN A 188 12.37 14.85 -9.92
C ASN A 188 12.88 14.13 -8.67
N ILE A 189 14.20 14.08 -8.42
CA ILE A 189 14.79 13.61 -7.15
C ILE A 189 14.61 14.67 -6.05
N VAL A 190 15.18 15.88 -6.24
CA VAL A 190 15.30 16.87 -5.16
C VAL A 190 14.01 17.62 -4.81
N MET A 191 12.91 17.43 -5.54
CA MET A 191 11.59 17.91 -5.12
C MET A 191 10.89 16.98 -4.12
N ARG A 192 11.27 15.69 -4.05
CA ARG A 192 10.57 14.66 -3.25
C ARG A 192 10.79 14.86 -1.75
N ASP A 193 9.71 14.78 -0.97
CA ASP A 193 9.76 14.84 0.50
C ASP A 193 10.51 13.66 1.11
N SER A 194 10.53 12.52 0.42
CA SER A 194 11.17 11.28 0.87
C SER A 194 12.69 11.26 0.69
N PHE A 195 13.26 12.23 -0.03
CA PHE A 195 14.70 12.37 -0.25
C PHE A 195 15.38 12.96 0.99
N ALA A 196 15.57 12.12 2.01
CA ALA A 196 15.87 12.53 3.37
C ALA A 196 17.36 12.87 3.61
N ALA A 197 17.78 14.06 3.19
CA ALA A 197 19.10 14.64 3.48
C ALA A 197 18.98 16.07 4.06
N PRO A 198 19.99 16.57 4.79
CA PRO A 198 20.02 17.95 5.25
C PRO A 198 20.03 18.95 4.07
N GLU A 199 19.22 20.01 4.12
CA GLU A 199 19.13 21.01 3.05
C GLU A 199 20.47 21.69 2.73
N LYS A 200 21.38 21.81 3.72
CA LYS A 200 22.77 22.25 3.49
C LYS A 200 23.51 21.34 2.50
N ASP A 201 23.37 20.03 2.65
CA ASP A 201 24.13 19.06 1.86
C ASP A 201 23.50 18.93 0.45
N ILE A 202 22.16 19.02 0.36
CA ILE A 202 21.41 19.20 -0.90
C ILE A 202 21.88 20.48 -1.61
N PHE A 203 21.97 21.61 -0.90
CA PHE A 203 22.47 22.88 -1.45
C PHE A 203 23.92 22.77 -1.96
N GLN A 204 24.80 22.06 -1.26
CA GLN A 204 26.19 21.85 -1.68
C GLN A 204 26.29 20.95 -2.93
N ALA A 205 25.48 19.89 -3.02
CA ALA A 205 25.41 19.04 -4.21
C ALA A 205 24.85 19.80 -5.43
N LEU A 206 23.74 20.53 -5.27
CA LEU A 206 23.14 21.35 -6.33
C LEU A 206 24.06 22.50 -6.78
N THR A 207 24.78 23.11 -5.85
CA THR A 207 25.85 24.09 -6.15
C THR A 207 26.98 23.47 -6.99
N SER A 208 27.27 22.18 -6.81
CA SER A 208 28.29 21.46 -7.57
C SER A 208 27.76 21.05 -8.95
N TRP A 209 26.52 20.56 -9.03
CA TRP A 209 25.83 20.26 -10.28
C TRP A 209 25.74 21.48 -11.20
N CYS A 210 25.36 22.66 -10.67
CA CYS A 210 25.29 23.90 -11.45
C CYS A 210 26.66 24.35 -12.00
N LYS A 211 27.76 24.06 -11.30
CA LYS A 211 29.12 24.37 -11.78
C LYS A 211 29.52 23.46 -12.95
N SER A 212 29.14 22.19 -12.92
CA SER A 212 29.35 21.25 -14.04
C SER A 212 28.45 21.56 -15.23
N ASN A 213 27.19 21.94 -14.98
CA ASN A 213 26.13 22.06 -15.99
C ASN A 213 25.79 23.52 -16.34
N GLY A 214 26.79 24.41 -16.38
CA GLY A 214 26.65 25.87 -16.51
C GLY A 214 26.02 26.44 -17.80
N LYS A 215 25.31 25.63 -18.58
CA LYS A 215 24.38 26.06 -19.64
C LYS A 215 22.92 26.15 -19.14
N GLU A 216 22.60 25.47 -18.04
CA GLU A 216 21.24 25.34 -17.53
C GLU A 216 20.78 26.53 -16.68
N ASN A 217 19.47 26.74 -16.60
CA ASN A 217 18.95 27.78 -15.72
C ASN A 217 19.03 27.36 -14.24
N HIS A 218 20.04 27.89 -13.53
CA HIS A 218 20.29 27.62 -12.12
C HIS A 218 19.18 28.07 -11.17
N THR A 219 18.34 29.06 -11.52
CA THR A 219 17.36 29.61 -10.56
C THR A 219 16.32 28.58 -10.17
N GLU A 220 15.79 27.85 -11.15
CA GLU A 220 14.80 26.79 -10.97
C GLU A 220 15.34 25.64 -10.10
N VAL A 221 16.61 25.28 -10.30
CA VAL A 221 17.29 24.24 -9.49
C VAL A 221 17.47 24.69 -8.04
N MET A 222 17.81 25.96 -7.81
CA MET A 222 17.95 26.51 -6.46
C MET A 222 16.61 26.75 -5.75
N HIS A 223 15.50 26.91 -6.49
CA HIS A 223 14.15 26.97 -5.90
C HIS A 223 13.66 25.63 -5.34
N ALA A 224 14.30 24.50 -5.64
CA ALA A 224 13.99 23.20 -5.03
C ALA A 224 14.50 23.05 -3.57
N ILE A 225 15.28 24.02 -3.09
CA ILE A 225 15.95 24.01 -1.78
C ILE A 225 15.06 24.65 -0.73
N ARG A 226 14.86 23.96 0.40
CA ARG A 226 13.92 24.36 1.45
C ARG A 226 14.62 25.26 2.46
N LEU A 227 15.05 26.43 1.99
CA LEU A 227 15.85 27.41 2.74
C LEU A 227 15.37 27.69 4.20
N PRO A 228 14.06 27.75 4.54
CA PRO A 228 13.61 27.95 5.92
C PRO A 228 14.08 26.86 6.91
N LEU A 229 14.38 25.65 6.43
CA LEU A 229 14.87 24.55 7.26
C LEU A 229 16.36 24.72 7.65
N MET A 230 17.12 25.50 6.89
CA MET A 230 18.55 25.75 7.14
C MET A 230 18.74 26.68 8.34
N SER A 231 19.82 26.48 9.10
CA SER A 231 20.16 27.37 10.21
C SER A 231 20.64 28.74 9.71
N LEU A 232 20.49 29.77 10.54
CA LEU A 232 20.99 31.13 10.24
C LEU A 232 22.48 31.12 9.89
N THR A 233 23.28 30.29 10.56
CA THR A 233 24.70 30.09 10.28
C THR A 233 24.95 29.56 8.87
N GLU A 234 24.17 28.60 8.40
CA GLU A 234 24.31 28.02 7.06
C GLU A 234 23.81 28.99 5.98
N LEU A 235 22.70 29.68 6.23
CA LEU A 235 22.19 30.72 5.34
C LEU A 235 23.21 31.85 5.14
N LEU A 236 23.87 32.31 6.21
CA LEU A 236 24.84 33.42 6.15
C LEU A 236 26.24 33.00 5.68
N ASN A 237 26.70 31.78 6.00
CA ASN A 237 28.08 31.35 5.75
C ASN A 237 28.24 30.31 4.63
N VAL A 238 27.15 29.70 4.13
CA VAL A 238 27.18 28.73 3.03
C VAL A 238 26.33 29.20 1.85
N VAL A 239 25.09 29.63 2.08
CA VAL A 239 24.19 30.08 1.00
C VAL A 239 24.59 31.46 0.48
N ARG A 240 24.66 32.48 1.35
CA ARG A 240 24.97 33.86 0.95
C ARG A 240 26.31 34.01 0.18
N PRO A 241 27.42 33.33 0.56
CA PRO A 241 28.68 33.47 -0.18
C PRO A 241 28.70 32.79 -1.56
N SER A 242 27.70 31.97 -1.90
CA SER A 242 27.63 31.31 -3.21
C SER A 242 27.30 32.26 -4.37
N GLY A 243 26.58 33.35 -4.10
CA GLY A 243 26.01 34.23 -5.12
C GLY A 243 24.88 33.62 -5.98
N LEU A 244 24.43 32.39 -5.70
CA LEU A 244 23.46 31.65 -6.53
C LEU A 244 21.98 31.91 -6.15
N LEU A 245 21.74 32.67 -5.07
CA LEU A 245 20.43 33.09 -4.59
C LEU A 245 20.47 34.58 -4.19
N SER A 246 19.34 35.29 -4.31
CA SER A 246 19.27 36.70 -3.91
C SER A 246 19.36 36.88 -2.39
N PRO A 247 19.85 38.03 -1.90
CA PRO A 247 19.78 38.36 -0.48
C PRO A 247 18.35 38.35 0.06
N ASP A 248 17.38 38.78 -0.76
CA ASP A 248 15.97 38.85 -0.40
C ASP A 248 15.39 37.45 -0.14
N ALA A 249 15.71 36.45 -0.98
CA ALA A 249 15.28 35.07 -0.76
C ALA A 249 15.82 34.46 0.56
N ILE A 250 16.99 34.93 1.03
CA ILE A 250 17.55 34.54 2.33
C ILE A 250 16.80 35.25 3.47
N LEU A 251 16.44 36.53 3.30
CA LEU A 251 15.65 37.27 4.28
C LEU A 251 14.22 36.71 4.40
N ASP A 252 13.58 36.38 3.28
CA ASP A 252 12.27 35.72 3.24
C ASP A 252 12.32 34.34 3.91
N ALA A 253 13.38 33.55 3.69
CA ALA A 253 13.55 32.26 4.35
C ALA A 253 13.70 32.40 5.89
N ILE A 254 14.46 33.39 6.35
CA ILE A 254 14.58 33.74 7.78
C ILE A 254 13.22 34.18 8.34
N LYS A 255 12.50 35.04 7.61
CA LYS A 255 11.18 35.54 7.99
C LYS A 255 10.18 34.38 8.14
N ILE A 256 10.04 33.53 7.13
CA ILE A 256 9.18 32.33 7.14
C ILE A 256 9.49 31.47 8.37
N ARG A 257 10.78 31.19 8.63
CA ARG A 257 11.21 30.42 9.80
C ARG A 257 10.85 31.09 11.14
N SER A 258 10.81 32.42 11.21
CA SER A 258 10.49 33.17 12.43
C SER A 258 9.00 33.42 12.67
N GLU A 259 8.17 33.40 11.61
CA GLU A 259 6.72 33.68 11.67
C GLU A 259 5.86 32.40 11.62
N SER A 260 6.40 31.29 11.10
CA SER A 260 5.70 30.00 11.01
C SER A 260 5.93 29.15 12.27
N ARG A 261 5.04 28.18 12.51
CA ARG A 261 5.32 27.08 13.46
C ARG A 261 6.25 26.06 12.81
N ASP A 262 7.05 25.37 13.61
CA ASP A 262 8.02 24.38 13.11
C ASP A 262 7.31 23.24 12.34
N MET A 263 6.18 22.73 12.86
CA MET A 263 5.41 21.67 12.20
C MET A 263 4.62 22.11 10.96
N ASP A 264 4.56 23.41 10.66
CA ASP A 264 4.01 23.94 9.41
C ASP A 264 5.08 24.08 8.31
N LEU A 265 6.37 23.87 8.64
CA LEU A 265 7.48 23.87 7.66
C LEU A 265 7.52 22.54 6.89
N ASN A 266 7.79 22.62 5.57
CA ASN A 266 7.80 21.44 4.69
C ASN A 266 9.11 20.61 4.83
N TYR A 267 9.28 19.93 5.96
CA TYR A 267 10.41 19.03 6.20
C TYR A 267 10.49 17.87 5.19
N ARG A 268 11.70 17.36 4.97
CA ARG A 268 11.94 16.04 4.35
C ARG A 268 12.06 14.97 5.41
N GLY A 269 11.70 13.73 5.08
CA GLY A 269 11.79 12.62 6.01
C GLY A 269 11.88 11.26 5.32
N MET A 270 12.59 10.33 5.95
CA MET A 270 12.77 8.97 5.46
C MET A 270 11.40 8.29 5.23
N LEU A 271 11.21 7.70 4.06
CA LEU A 271 9.99 7.00 3.67
C LEU A 271 10.26 5.49 3.56
N ILE A 272 9.79 4.72 4.54
CA ILE A 272 9.77 3.25 4.44
C ILE A 272 8.32 2.78 4.53
N SER A 273 7.85 2.18 3.44
CA SER A 273 6.47 1.69 3.32
C SER A 273 6.30 0.32 3.96
N GLU A 274 5.22 0.14 4.72
CA GLU A 274 4.77 -1.11 5.32
C GLU A 274 5.74 -1.76 6.34
N GLU A 275 6.76 -1.02 6.83
CA GLU A 275 7.73 -1.48 7.84
C GLU A 275 7.73 -0.59 9.09
N ASN A 276 7.88 -1.20 10.28
CA ASN A 276 7.91 -0.47 11.55
C ASN A 276 9.26 0.24 11.78
N ILE A 277 9.27 1.56 11.60
CA ILE A 277 10.45 2.41 11.87
C ILE A 277 10.62 2.76 13.35
N ALA A 278 9.64 2.46 14.21
CA ALA A 278 9.78 2.57 15.66
C ALA A 278 10.43 1.32 16.27
N THR A 279 11.67 1.05 15.86
CA THR A 279 12.49 -0.06 16.38
C THR A 279 13.95 0.36 16.54
N MET A 280 14.70 -0.37 17.39
CA MET A 280 16.13 -0.14 17.60
C MET A 280 16.95 -0.25 16.30
N LYS A 281 16.50 -1.05 15.32
CA LYS A 281 17.08 -1.15 13.97
C LYS A 281 17.17 0.21 13.26
N TYR A 282 16.18 1.08 13.48
CA TYR A 282 16.09 2.42 12.90
C TYR A 282 16.46 3.53 13.91
N GLY A 283 17.16 3.18 15.00
CA GLY A 283 17.60 4.12 16.02
C GLY A 283 16.46 4.78 16.80
N ALA A 284 15.25 4.20 16.81
CA ALA A 284 14.14 4.72 17.59
C ALA A 284 14.29 4.36 19.08
N GLN A 285 13.94 5.30 19.96
CA GLN A 285 14.09 5.17 21.41
C GLN A 285 12.92 5.81 22.18
N VAL A 286 12.62 5.28 23.36
CA VAL A 286 11.64 5.88 24.29
C VAL A 286 12.34 6.94 25.14
N VAL A 287 11.92 8.20 25.02
CA VAL A 287 12.50 9.36 25.73
C VAL A 287 11.81 9.58 27.07
N LYS A 288 10.47 9.58 27.12
CA LYS A 288 9.65 9.77 28.33
C LYS A 288 8.69 8.59 28.55
N GLY A 289 8.32 8.34 29.81
CA GLY A 289 7.56 7.15 30.26
C GLY A 289 8.35 6.25 31.21
N GLU A 290 7.65 5.41 31.98
CA GLU A 290 8.22 4.33 32.80
C GLU A 290 8.35 3.03 31.99
N LEU A 291 9.20 2.10 32.44
CA LEU A 291 9.41 0.77 31.83
C LEU A 291 9.73 0.83 30.32
N LYS A 292 10.61 1.77 29.96
CA LYS A 292 10.93 2.20 28.58
C LYS A 292 11.39 1.12 27.62
N SER A 293 12.03 0.05 28.12
CA SER A 293 12.61 -1.00 27.29
C SER A 293 11.58 -1.87 26.58
N ALA A 294 10.39 -2.05 27.18
CA ALA A 294 9.38 -3.00 26.71
C ALA A 294 8.55 -2.51 25.51
N LEU A 295 8.57 -1.21 25.18
CA LEU A 295 7.63 -0.66 24.21
C LEU A 295 8.03 -0.92 22.73
N LEU A 296 9.32 -1.11 22.48
CA LEU A 296 9.95 -1.18 21.16
C LEU A 296 10.79 -2.45 20.95
N ASP A 297 10.67 -3.44 21.85
CA ASP A 297 11.38 -4.73 21.75
C ASP A 297 10.74 -5.69 20.71
N GLY A 298 9.45 -5.48 20.42
CA GLY A 298 8.66 -6.26 19.46
C GLY A 298 7.85 -7.39 20.10
N ASP A 299 7.89 -7.56 21.43
CA ASP A 299 6.99 -8.50 22.09
C ASP A 299 5.57 -7.92 22.18
N THR A 300 4.60 -8.78 21.91
CA THR A 300 3.17 -8.45 21.88
C THR A 300 2.33 -9.53 22.56
N GLN A 301 2.98 -10.50 23.19
CA GLN A 301 2.38 -11.73 23.73
C GLN A 301 2.82 -12.02 25.17
N ASN A 302 4.07 -11.71 25.54
CA ASN A 302 4.65 -12.03 26.86
C ASN A 302 4.67 -10.79 27.78
N TYR A 303 3.49 -10.28 28.11
CA TYR A 303 3.30 -9.20 29.09
C TYR A 303 2.34 -9.59 30.21
N ASP A 304 2.71 -9.21 31.43
CA ASP A 304 2.05 -9.52 32.71
C ASP A 304 1.86 -8.25 33.56
N LEU A 305 1.48 -8.36 34.83
CA LEU A 305 1.15 -7.19 35.67
C LEU A 305 2.36 -6.28 35.98
N ASP A 306 3.58 -6.80 35.86
CA ASP A 306 4.83 -6.13 36.24
C ASP A 306 5.75 -5.84 35.04
N HIS A 307 5.63 -6.61 33.94
CA HIS A 307 6.54 -6.57 32.78
C HIS A 307 5.81 -6.53 31.43
N GLY A 308 6.54 -6.10 30.39
CA GLY A 308 6.08 -6.13 28.99
C GLY A 308 5.19 -4.96 28.57
N PHE A 309 5.30 -3.81 29.22
CA PHE A 309 4.64 -2.57 28.81
C PHE A 309 5.39 -1.33 29.33
N SER A 310 5.25 -0.20 28.66
CA SER A 310 5.55 1.13 29.21
C SER A 310 4.29 1.79 29.80
N ARG A 311 4.46 2.71 30.75
CA ARG A 311 3.32 3.42 31.38
C ARG A 311 3.62 4.88 31.70
N HIS A 312 2.57 5.65 31.97
CA HIS A 312 2.64 6.95 32.64
C HIS A 312 1.40 7.19 33.52
N PRO A 313 1.49 8.02 34.57
CA PRO A 313 0.32 8.45 35.35
C PRO A 313 -0.63 9.32 34.52
N ILE A 314 -1.93 9.27 34.86
CA ILE A 314 -2.97 10.11 34.25
C ILE A 314 -3.26 11.27 35.21
N ASP A 315 -2.52 12.36 35.01
CA ASP A 315 -2.62 13.62 35.74
C ASP A 315 -3.43 14.67 34.98
N ASP A 316 -4.19 15.46 35.72
CA ASP A 316 -5.20 16.38 35.17
C ASP A 316 -4.56 17.54 34.37
N ASP A 317 -3.26 17.80 34.60
CA ASP A 317 -2.40 18.75 33.88
C ASP A 317 -1.95 18.25 32.49
N CYS A 318 -2.16 16.97 32.15
CA CYS A 318 -1.78 16.32 30.88
C CYS A 318 -0.29 16.46 30.49
N ARG A 319 0.61 16.69 31.46
CA ARG A 319 2.06 16.83 31.22
C ARG A 319 2.77 15.48 31.14
N SER A 320 2.26 14.46 31.82
CA SER A 320 2.77 13.09 31.74
C SER A 320 2.35 12.42 30.43
N GLY A 321 3.30 11.79 29.75
CA GLY A 321 3.07 11.04 28.52
C GLY A 321 4.23 10.12 28.20
N ILE A 322 3.99 9.13 27.33
CA ILE A 322 5.04 8.33 26.71
C ILE A 322 5.51 9.06 25.46
N GLU A 323 6.82 9.24 25.31
CA GLU A 323 7.39 9.89 24.12
C GLU A 323 8.41 8.99 23.44
N VAL A 324 8.26 8.81 22.13
CA VAL A 324 9.16 8.04 21.27
C VAL A 324 9.85 8.99 20.30
N LYS A 325 11.18 8.92 20.25
CA LYS A 325 12.02 9.62 19.27
C LYS A 325 12.44 8.63 18.19
N LEU A 326 12.19 8.96 16.93
CA LEU A 326 12.69 8.24 15.77
C LEU A 326 14.17 8.61 15.52
N GLY A 327 14.95 7.65 15.01
CA GLY A 327 16.37 7.86 14.72
C GLY A 327 16.58 8.98 13.70
N GLN A 328 15.73 9.07 12.68
CA GLN A 328 15.69 10.15 11.70
C GLN A 328 14.28 10.74 11.55
N PRO A 329 14.14 12.02 11.11
CA PRO A 329 12.87 12.54 10.61
C PRO A 329 12.31 11.61 9.54
N SER A 330 11.04 11.22 9.68
CA SER A 330 10.42 10.18 8.83
C SER A 330 9.01 10.55 8.44
N ILE A 331 8.62 10.23 7.20
CA ILE A 331 7.25 10.42 6.72
C ILE A 331 6.39 9.28 7.26
N ILE A 332 5.34 9.60 8.01
CA ILE A 332 4.41 8.63 8.60
C ILE A 332 2.96 9.01 8.34
N ASN A 333 2.10 8.00 8.24
CA ASN A 333 0.64 8.15 8.13
C ASN A 333 -0.14 7.03 8.87
N HIS A 334 0.56 6.03 9.42
CA HIS A 334 -0.03 4.91 10.13
C HIS A 334 0.73 4.62 11.43
N ILE A 335 0.01 4.56 12.54
CA ILE A 335 0.50 4.12 13.85
C ILE A 335 -0.33 2.91 14.29
N ARG A 336 0.31 1.92 14.90
CA ARG A 336 -0.38 0.86 15.66
C ARG A 336 0.09 0.91 17.10
N ILE A 337 -0.84 0.75 18.03
CA ILE A 337 -0.51 0.58 19.45
C ILE A 337 -1.29 -0.55 20.06
N LEU A 338 -0.68 -1.30 20.97
CA LEU A 338 -1.35 -2.32 21.77
C LEU A 338 -1.63 -1.72 23.16
N LEU A 339 -2.90 -1.41 23.41
CA LEU A 339 -3.39 -1.07 24.75
C LEU A 339 -3.56 -2.36 25.56
N TRP A 340 -3.30 -2.31 26.86
CA TRP A 340 -3.50 -3.45 27.77
C TRP A 340 -4.91 -4.06 27.65
N ASP A 341 -5.00 -5.37 27.43
CA ASP A 341 -6.25 -6.10 27.21
C ASP A 341 -6.42 -7.41 28.01
N ARG A 342 -5.58 -7.66 29.04
CA ARG A 342 -5.66 -8.88 29.86
C ARG A 342 -6.90 -8.92 30.78
N ASP A 343 -7.35 -7.76 31.24
CA ASP A 343 -8.59 -7.57 32.01
C ASP A 343 -9.53 -6.60 31.26
N SER A 344 -10.76 -6.40 31.74
CA SER A 344 -11.83 -5.66 31.05
C SER A 344 -11.66 -4.13 30.93
N ARG A 345 -10.55 -3.54 31.40
CA ARG A 345 -10.33 -2.09 31.31
C ARG A 345 -10.37 -1.53 29.89
N SER A 346 -10.68 -0.24 29.78
CA SER A 346 -10.57 0.53 28.53
C SER A 346 -9.90 1.88 28.79
N TYR A 347 -9.32 2.46 27.74
CA TYR A 347 -8.55 3.71 27.81
C TYR A 347 -9.11 4.77 26.86
N SER A 348 -8.91 6.04 27.21
CA SER A 348 -9.00 7.18 26.27
C SER A 348 -7.63 7.85 26.20
N TYR A 349 -7.24 8.35 25.03
CA TYR A 349 -5.91 8.90 24.77
C TYR A 349 -5.90 9.85 23.57
N TYR A 350 -4.82 10.61 23.40
CA TYR A 350 -4.49 11.26 22.13
C TYR A 350 -3.04 10.97 21.73
N ILE A 351 -2.73 11.20 20.45
CA ILE A 351 -1.37 11.11 19.91
C ILE A 351 -1.02 12.43 19.22
N GLU A 352 0.12 12.98 19.59
CA GLU A 352 0.73 14.20 19.04
C GLU A 352 2.08 13.87 18.40
N VAL A 353 2.45 14.62 17.36
CA VAL A 353 3.77 14.51 16.71
C VAL A 353 4.46 15.86 16.63
N SER A 354 5.79 15.83 16.64
CA SER A 354 6.68 16.99 16.65
C SER A 354 7.98 16.72 15.88
N MET A 355 8.69 17.78 15.50
CA MET A 355 10.03 17.76 14.92
C MET A 355 11.12 18.19 15.91
N ASP A 356 10.77 19.03 16.89
CA ASP A 356 11.70 19.75 17.78
C ASP A 356 11.46 19.53 19.30
N GLU A 357 10.45 18.75 19.67
CA GLU A 357 9.92 18.56 21.05
C GLU A 357 9.17 19.77 21.65
N LEU A 358 9.04 20.90 20.93
CA LEU A 358 8.39 22.12 21.42
C LEU A 358 7.04 22.37 20.73
N ASP A 359 7.01 22.30 19.39
CA ASP A 359 5.79 22.44 18.60
C ASP A 359 5.16 21.08 18.32
N TRP A 360 3.89 20.90 18.72
CA TRP A 360 3.18 19.62 18.63
C TRP A 360 1.89 19.78 17.85
N ILE A 361 1.59 18.82 16.96
CA ILE A 361 0.29 18.69 16.29
C ILE A 361 -0.35 17.35 16.63
N ARG A 362 -1.59 17.40 17.12
CA ARG A 362 -2.41 16.22 17.40
C ARG A 362 -2.83 15.55 16.10
N VAL A 363 -2.46 14.29 15.93
CA VAL A 363 -2.78 13.46 14.76
C VAL A 363 -3.97 12.53 15.01
N ILE A 364 -4.17 12.12 16.27
CA ILE A 364 -5.28 11.27 16.72
C ILE A 364 -5.82 11.85 18.02
N ASP A 365 -7.13 12.05 18.12
CA ASP A 365 -7.79 12.40 19.39
C ASP A 365 -8.89 11.37 19.71
N HIS A 366 -8.54 10.40 20.54
CA HIS A 366 -9.44 9.41 21.09
C HIS A 366 -9.87 9.74 22.54
N SER A 367 -9.70 10.99 23.01
CA SER A 367 -9.93 11.38 24.41
C SER A 367 -11.39 11.21 24.89
N LYS A 368 -12.34 11.05 23.96
CA LYS A 368 -13.78 10.90 24.20
C LYS A 368 -14.32 9.48 23.96
N TYR A 369 -13.45 8.52 23.69
CA TYR A 369 -13.82 7.16 23.26
C TYR A 369 -13.08 6.12 24.08
N LEU A 370 -13.82 5.10 24.55
CA LEU A 370 -13.19 3.97 25.23
C LEU A 370 -12.60 3.00 24.20
N CYS A 371 -11.30 2.77 24.32
CA CYS A 371 -10.46 1.99 23.40
C CYS A 371 -9.76 0.84 24.14
N ARG A 372 -9.41 -0.23 23.43
CA ARG A 372 -8.89 -1.48 23.99
C ARG A 372 -8.06 -2.27 22.97
N SER A 373 -7.03 -3.01 23.42
CA SER A 373 -6.21 -3.88 22.56
C SER A 373 -5.59 -3.11 21.37
N TRP A 374 -5.31 -3.80 20.27
CA TRP A 374 -4.72 -3.25 19.06
C TRP A 374 -5.54 -2.14 18.43
N GLN A 375 -4.96 -0.95 18.44
CA GLN A 375 -5.40 0.21 17.66
C GLN A 375 -4.68 0.20 16.32
N LYS A 376 -5.41 0.46 15.23
CA LYS A 376 -4.89 0.71 13.88
C LYS A 376 -5.28 2.14 13.52
N LEU A 377 -4.33 3.07 13.60
CA LEU A 377 -4.57 4.52 13.55
C LEU A 377 -3.99 5.10 12.26
N TYR A 378 -4.76 5.94 11.56
CA TYR A 378 -4.37 6.53 10.27
C TYR A 378 -4.67 8.02 10.27
N PHE A 379 -3.80 8.81 9.65
CA PHE A 379 -3.88 10.28 9.59
C PHE A 379 -3.19 10.80 8.32
N PRO A 380 -3.43 12.06 7.89
CA PRO A 380 -2.75 12.62 6.72
C PRO A 380 -1.22 12.59 6.88
N ALA A 381 -0.54 12.12 5.82
CA ALA A 381 0.91 11.93 5.81
C ALA A 381 1.68 13.21 6.17
N ARG A 382 2.75 13.04 6.94
CA ARG A 382 3.59 14.15 7.44
C ARG A 382 4.96 13.63 7.88
N VAL A 383 5.96 14.50 7.85
CA VAL A 383 7.22 14.24 8.55
C VAL A 383 7.05 14.47 10.04
N CYS A 384 7.69 13.64 10.86
CA CYS A 384 7.96 13.95 12.26
C CYS A 384 9.26 13.28 12.70
N ARG A 385 9.79 13.67 13.87
CA ARG A 385 10.85 12.94 14.57
C ARG A 385 10.40 12.41 15.93
N TYR A 386 9.39 13.01 16.52
CA TYR A 386 8.91 12.71 17.87
C TYR A 386 7.42 12.42 17.86
N ILE A 387 7.01 11.41 18.64
CA ILE A 387 5.62 11.02 18.85
C ILE A 387 5.36 10.98 20.36
N ARG A 388 4.32 11.68 20.81
CA ARG A 388 3.82 11.66 22.20
C ARG A 388 2.48 10.94 22.24
N ILE A 389 2.36 9.95 23.11
CA ILE A 389 1.11 9.26 23.44
C ILE A 389 0.71 9.70 24.86
N VAL A 390 -0.47 10.29 25.00
CA VAL A 390 -1.01 10.74 26.30
C VAL A 390 -2.33 10.03 26.57
N GLY A 391 -2.36 9.18 27.58
CA GLY A 391 -3.59 8.65 28.16
C GLY A 391 -4.32 9.70 28.97
N THR A 392 -5.60 9.91 28.66
CA THR A 392 -6.50 10.87 29.33
C THR A 392 -7.54 10.18 30.20
N HIS A 393 -7.79 8.88 30.01
CA HIS A 393 -8.67 8.08 30.87
C HIS A 393 -8.26 6.61 30.89
N ASN A 394 -8.55 5.94 32.02
CA ASN A 394 -8.55 4.49 32.18
C ASN A 394 -9.67 4.14 33.15
N THR A 395 -10.51 3.15 32.79
CA THR A 395 -11.70 2.76 33.57
C THR A 395 -11.43 2.05 34.89
N VAL A 396 -10.16 1.78 35.24
CA VAL A 396 -9.76 1.02 36.45
C VAL A 396 -8.86 1.83 37.41
N ASN A 397 -7.91 2.63 36.91
CA ASN A 397 -7.01 3.43 37.74
C ASN A 397 -6.44 4.65 36.99
N LYS A 398 -5.76 5.59 37.68
CA LYS A 398 -5.11 6.77 37.06
C LYS A 398 -3.74 6.45 36.41
N VAL A 399 -3.61 5.35 35.65
CA VAL A 399 -2.36 4.98 34.95
C VAL A 399 -2.64 4.50 33.53
N PHE A 400 -1.98 5.08 32.53
CA PHE A 400 -2.05 4.63 31.14
C PHE A 400 -0.99 3.56 30.88
N HIS A 401 -1.37 2.44 30.25
CA HIS A 401 -0.46 1.31 29.98
C HIS A 401 -0.43 1.02 28.48
N LEU A 402 0.77 0.98 27.92
CA LEU A 402 1.04 0.83 26.49
C LEU A 402 2.01 -0.34 26.31
N VAL A 403 1.53 -1.46 25.75
CA VAL A 403 2.30 -2.71 25.61
C VAL A 403 3.34 -2.54 24.51
N ALA A 404 2.88 -2.23 23.28
CA ALA A 404 3.72 -2.09 22.11
C ALA A 404 3.34 -0.85 21.28
N PHE A 405 4.33 -0.25 20.61
CA PHE A 405 4.16 0.87 19.67
C PHE A 405 4.83 0.56 18.33
N GLU A 406 4.07 0.70 17.24
CA GLU A 406 4.57 0.63 15.87
C GLU A 406 4.25 1.93 15.13
N CYS A 407 5.19 2.39 14.31
CA CYS A 407 5.05 3.61 13.52
C CYS A 407 5.56 3.34 12.10
N MET A 408 4.79 3.72 11.07
CA MET A 408 5.09 3.38 9.68
C MET A 408 4.39 4.30 8.67
N PHE A 409 4.78 4.16 7.40
CA PHE A 409 4.01 4.65 6.27
C PHE A 409 3.24 3.49 5.61
N THR A 410 2.02 3.73 5.14
CA THR A 410 1.26 2.79 4.33
C THR A 410 0.78 3.40 3.02
N ASN A 411 0.81 2.61 1.95
CA ASN A 411 0.20 2.95 0.66
C ASN A 411 -1.26 2.47 0.55
N LYS A 412 -1.78 1.78 1.57
CA LYS A 412 -3.15 1.24 1.58
C LYS A 412 -4.16 2.40 1.70
N PRO A 413 -5.13 2.52 0.77
CA PRO A 413 -6.10 3.61 0.82
C PRO A 413 -7.04 3.45 2.02
N PHE A 414 -7.12 4.49 2.84
CA PHE A 414 -8.06 4.61 3.95
C PHE A 414 -8.97 5.83 3.75
N THR A 415 -10.07 5.90 4.50
CA THR A 415 -10.98 7.04 4.49
C THR A 415 -11.25 7.47 5.93
N LEU A 416 -11.01 8.74 6.23
CA LEU A 416 -11.29 9.34 7.53
C LEU A 416 -12.50 10.25 7.44
N GLU A 417 -13.39 10.16 8.43
CA GLU A 417 -14.50 11.09 8.62
C GLU A 417 -14.45 11.57 10.07
N LYS A 418 -14.32 12.89 10.27
CA LYS A 418 -14.14 13.51 11.61
C LYS A 418 -12.93 12.92 12.40
N GLY A 419 -11.88 12.50 11.70
CA GLY A 419 -10.67 11.88 12.27
C GLY A 419 -10.76 10.38 12.53
N LEU A 420 -11.93 9.75 12.31
CA LEU A 420 -12.16 8.33 12.53
C LEU A 420 -12.25 7.55 11.22
N ILE A 421 -11.83 6.29 11.23
CA ILE A 421 -11.85 5.42 10.05
C ILE A 421 -13.29 5.07 9.66
N VAL A 422 -13.61 5.21 8.37
CA VAL A 422 -14.80 4.63 7.74
C VAL A 422 -14.42 3.23 7.20
N PRO A 423 -14.83 2.13 7.85
CA PRO A 423 -14.31 0.81 7.52
C PRO A 423 -14.90 0.26 6.20
N THR A 424 -14.02 -0.21 5.33
CA THR A 424 -14.35 -0.94 4.09
C THR A 424 -14.73 -2.40 4.35
N GLU A 425 -14.14 -3.01 5.38
CA GLU A 425 -14.31 -4.42 5.76
C GLU A 425 -15.04 -4.58 7.10
N ASN A 426 -15.10 -5.81 7.64
CA ASN A 426 -15.78 -6.07 8.92
C ASN A 426 -14.85 -5.84 10.12
N VAL A 427 -15.14 -4.82 10.91
CA VAL A 427 -14.40 -4.49 12.14
C VAL A 427 -14.88 -5.28 13.37
N SER A 428 -16.10 -5.84 13.37
CA SER A 428 -16.60 -6.68 14.47
C SER A 428 -16.14 -8.13 14.29
N THR A 429 -14.84 -8.39 14.45
CA THR A 429 -14.24 -9.74 14.41
C THR A 429 -13.16 -9.90 15.46
N VAL A 430 -12.90 -11.15 15.89
CA VAL A 430 -11.81 -11.45 16.84
C VAL A 430 -10.42 -11.02 16.31
N PRO A 431 -10.05 -11.21 15.02
CA PRO A 431 -8.80 -10.69 14.46
C PRO A 431 -8.70 -9.15 14.34
N ASN A 432 -9.79 -8.42 14.53
CA ASN A 432 -9.80 -6.96 14.71
C ASN A 432 -10.02 -6.57 16.19
N CYS A 433 -9.69 -7.49 17.11
CA CYS A 433 -9.76 -7.34 18.56
C CYS A 433 -11.13 -6.89 19.12
N ALA A 434 -12.21 -7.13 18.38
CA ALA A 434 -13.56 -6.96 18.91
C ALA A 434 -13.92 -8.09 19.88
N SER A 435 -14.66 -7.76 20.94
CA SER A 435 -15.07 -8.69 22.00
C SER A 435 -16.55 -8.54 22.35
N VAL A 436 -17.14 -9.62 22.86
CA VAL A 436 -18.46 -9.58 23.51
C VAL A 436 -18.26 -9.28 24.99
N ILE A 437 -18.82 -8.18 25.48
CA ILE A 437 -18.71 -7.75 26.89
C ILE A 437 -20.01 -7.96 27.68
N GLU A 438 -21.17 -7.93 27.02
CA GLU A 438 -22.46 -8.36 27.59
C GLU A 438 -23.11 -9.43 26.70
N GLY A 439 -23.84 -10.34 27.34
CA GLY A 439 -24.59 -11.42 26.71
C GLY A 439 -24.12 -12.81 27.16
N VAL A 440 -25.05 -13.77 27.20
CA VAL A 440 -24.82 -15.15 27.64
C VAL A 440 -24.28 -15.98 26.48
N SER A 441 -23.16 -16.67 26.69
CA SER A 441 -22.49 -17.48 25.68
C SER A 441 -21.85 -18.71 26.31
N ARG A 442 -21.89 -19.83 25.59
CA ARG A 442 -21.10 -21.03 25.90
C ARG A 442 -19.69 -21.03 25.28
N SER A 443 -19.43 -20.14 24.32
CA SER A 443 -18.17 -20.08 23.58
C SER A 443 -17.81 -18.61 23.34
N ARG A 444 -16.84 -18.11 24.12
CA ARG A 444 -16.45 -16.70 24.15
C ARG A 444 -16.17 -16.19 22.73
N ASN A 445 -16.79 -15.07 22.37
CA ASN A 445 -16.71 -14.46 21.04
C ASN A 445 -17.23 -15.33 19.87
N ALA A 446 -18.06 -16.35 20.10
CA ALA A 446 -18.79 -17.02 19.01
C ALA A 446 -19.59 -16.04 18.14
N LEU A 447 -20.05 -14.94 18.74
CA LEU A 447 -20.71 -13.86 18.03
C LEU A 447 -19.83 -13.15 16.96
N LEU A 448 -18.50 -13.31 17.04
CA LEU A 448 -17.48 -12.57 16.29
C LEU A 448 -16.43 -13.48 15.62
N ASN A 449 -16.60 -14.81 15.71
CA ASN A 449 -15.61 -15.80 15.24
C ASN A 449 -15.64 -16.02 13.72
N GLY A 450 -16.74 -15.67 13.05
CA GLY A 450 -16.92 -15.84 11.61
C GLY A 450 -17.43 -17.21 11.15
N ASP A 451 -17.86 -18.11 12.05
CA ASP A 451 -18.64 -19.28 11.66
C ASP A 451 -20.12 -18.90 11.43
N THR A 452 -20.71 -19.63 10.50
CA THR A 452 -21.91 -19.31 9.73
C THR A 452 -22.67 -20.55 9.26
N LYS A 453 -22.19 -21.74 9.64
CA LYS A 453 -22.80 -23.05 9.30
C LYS A 453 -22.58 -24.11 10.36
N ASN A 454 -21.43 -24.08 11.05
CA ASN A 454 -21.13 -25.01 12.14
C ASN A 454 -21.64 -24.40 13.45
N TYR A 455 -22.95 -24.14 13.45
CA TYR A 455 -23.71 -23.72 14.61
C TYR A 455 -24.87 -24.69 14.76
N ASP A 456 -25.24 -24.96 16.00
CA ASP A 456 -26.27 -25.95 16.29
C ASP A 456 -27.11 -25.52 17.50
N TRP A 457 -27.81 -26.46 18.08
CA TRP A 457 -28.57 -26.24 19.30
C TRP A 457 -27.60 -25.95 20.46
N ASP A 458 -26.53 -26.75 20.66
CA ASP A 458 -25.68 -26.60 21.85
C ASP A 458 -24.52 -25.59 21.75
N SER A 459 -24.06 -25.20 20.55
CA SER A 459 -22.84 -24.40 20.36
C SER A 459 -22.89 -23.34 19.25
N GLY A 460 -22.27 -22.17 19.53
CA GLY A 460 -22.07 -21.08 18.56
C GLY A 460 -22.74 -19.73 18.87
N TYR A 461 -23.13 -19.41 20.12
CA TYR A 461 -23.84 -18.15 20.48
C TYR A 461 -23.09 -17.08 21.26
N THR A 462 -23.58 -15.84 21.10
CA THR A 462 -24.07 -15.06 22.26
C THR A 462 -25.59 -14.79 22.17
N CYS A 463 -26.33 -14.95 23.27
CA CYS A 463 -27.76 -14.61 23.43
C CYS A 463 -27.98 -13.63 24.59
N HIS A 464 -29.23 -13.18 24.79
CA HIS A 464 -29.65 -12.56 26.05
C HIS A 464 -31.09 -12.96 26.42
N GLN A 465 -31.47 -12.69 27.67
CA GLN A 465 -32.85 -12.86 28.17
C GLN A 465 -33.67 -11.59 27.89
N LEU A 466 -34.95 -11.78 27.53
CA LEU A 466 -35.89 -10.67 27.34
C LEU A 466 -36.11 -9.89 28.64
N GLY A 467 -36.19 -8.55 28.51
CA GLY A 467 -36.49 -7.64 29.61
C GLY A 467 -35.40 -7.45 30.67
N SER A 468 -34.32 -8.25 30.68
CA SER A 468 -33.31 -8.26 31.75
C SER A 468 -31.85 -8.24 31.27
N GLY A 469 -31.58 -7.84 30.03
CA GLY A 469 -30.23 -7.72 29.51
C GLY A 469 -30.17 -7.43 28.01
N ALA A 470 -28.95 -7.32 27.50
CA ALA A 470 -28.64 -7.06 26.09
C ALA A 470 -27.46 -7.93 25.63
N ILE A 471 -27.06 -7.76 24.36
CA ILE A 471 -25.73 -8.14 23.90
C ILE A 471 -24.96 -6.88 23.56
N VAL A 472 -23.77 -6.72 24.13
CA VAL A 472 -22.88 -5.58 23.83
C VAL A 472 -21.57 -6.10 23.26
N VAL A 473 -21.25 -5.64 22.06
CA VAL A 473 -19.95 -5.82 21.40
C VAL A 473 -19.12 -4.57 21.65
N GLN A 474 -17.91 -4.74 22.17
CA GLN A 474 -16.86 -3.73 22.14
C GLN A 474 -16.01 -3.93 20.88
N LEU A 475 -15.78 -2.84 20.14
CA LEU A 475 -14.78 -2.75 19.09
C LEU A 475 -13.46 -2.26 19.72
N ALA A 476 -12.31 -2.63 19.14
CA ALA A 476 -11.00 -2.26 19.69
C ALA A 476 -10.80 -0.73 19.75
N GLN A 477 -11.35 0.00 18.79
CA GLN A 477 -11.23 1.45 18.63
C GLN A 477 -12.54 2.03 18.08
N PRO A 478 -12.77 3.35 18.17
CA PRO A 478 -13.87 4.00 17.48
C PRO A 478 -13.76 3.91 15.95
N TYR A 479 -14.89 3.65 15.30
CA TYR A 479 -15.07 3.65 13.84
C TYR A 479 -16.30 4.48 13.44
N MET A 480 -16.28 5.06 12.23
CA MET A 480 -17.46 5.71 11.63
C MET A 480 -18.26 4.70 10.81
N ILE A 481 -19.29 4.14 11.44
CA ILE A 481 -20.06 3.00 10.92
C ILE A 481 -21.42 3.45 10.39
N GLY A 482 -21.86 2.90 9.25
CA GLY A 482 -23.12 3.25 8.58
C GLY A 482 -23.92 2.03 8.10
N SER A 483 -23.43 0.82 8.37
CA SER A 483 -24.23 -0.39 8.24
C SER A 483 -23.82 -1.45 9.26
N ILE A 484 -24.81 -2.20 9.72
CA ILE A 484 -24.67 -3.37 10.59
C ILE A 484 -25.37 -4.51 9.88
N ARG A 485 -24.80 -5.71 9.94
CA ARG A 485 -25.36 -6.89 9.31
C ARG A 485 -25.35 -8.06 10.28
N LEU A 486 -26.51 -8.64 10.52
CA LEU A 486 -26.68 -9.81 11.36
C LEU A 486 -27.64 -10.79 10.67
N LEU A 487 -27.46 -12.07 10.93
CA LEU A 487 -28.46 -13.10 10.69
C LEU A 487 -29.21 -13.29 12.03
N LEU A 488 -30.28 -14.08 12.06
CA LEU A 488 -31.08 -14.41 13.24
C LEU A 488 -31.29 -15.93 13.21
N TRP A 489 -31.67 -16.55 14.32
CA TRP A 489 -31.92 -18.00 14.33
C TRP A 489 -32.87 -18.41 13.21
N ASP A 490 -32.41 -19.31 12.35
CA ASP A 490 -33.11 -19.73 11.14
C ASP A 490 -33.11 -21.26 10.91
N CYS A 491 -32.63 -22.04 11.87
CA CYS A 491 -32.78 -23.50 11.89
C CYS A 491 -34.21 -23.98 12.23
N ASP A 492 -35.09 -23.08 12.68
CA ASP A 492 -36.55 -23.32 12.81
C ASP A 492 -37.34 -22.06 12.39
N ASP A 493 -38.66 -22.05 12.58
CA ASP A 493 -39.58 -21.04 12.05
C ASP A 493 -39.92 -19.85 12.97
N ARG A 494 -39.17 -19.67 14.06
CA ARG A 494 -39.32 -18.48 14.90
C ARG A 494 -38.94 -17.17 14.18
N SER A 495 -39.35 -16.06 14.78
CA SER A 495 -38.94 -14.71 14.40
C SER A 495 -38.76 -13.82 15.63
N TYR A 496 -38.14 -12.67 15.41
CA TYR A 496 -37.66 -11.76 16.45
C TYR A 496 -37.98 -10.31 16.14
N SER A 497 -38.27 -9.53 17.18
CA SER A 497 -38.30 -8.07 17.14
C SER A 497 -37.19 -7.50 18.02
N TYR A 498 -36.54 -6.41 17.63
CA TYR A 498 -35.35 -5.89 18.31
C TYR A 498 -35.08 -4.41 18.04
N TYR A 499 -34.12 -3.82 18.75
CA TYR A 499 -33.46 -2.58 18.34
C TYR A 499 -31.94 -2.68 18.51
N ILE A 500 -31.21 -1.77 17.85
CA ILE A 500 -29.75 -1.65 17.93
C ILE A 500 -29.39 -0.22 18.28
N GLU A 501 -28.46 -0.08 19.24
CA GLU A 501 -27.86 1.19 19.65
C GLU A 501 -26.34 1.14 19.43
N VAL A 502 -25.75 2.32 19.22
CA VAL A 502 -24.29 2.50 19.19
C VAL A 502 -23.85 3.49 20.27
N SER A 503 -22.62 3.34 20.76
CA SER A 503 -22.02 4.25 21.74
C SER A 503 -20.50 4.37 21.55
N THR A 504 -19.93 5.47 22.03
CA THR A 504 -18.47 5.69 22.13
C THR A 504 -17.92 5.48 23.54
N ASN A 505 -18.79 5.50 24.56
CA ASN A 505 -18.42 5.62 25.97
C ASN A 505 -19.27 4.77 26.95
N GLN A 506 -20.19 3.95 26.43
CA GLN A 506 -21.21 3.17 27.18
C GLN A 506 -22.21 3.97 28.03
N GLN A 507 -22.10 5.30 28.10
CA GLN A 507 -23.01 6.16 28.85
C GLN A 507 -24.12 6.74 27.94
N GLN A 508 -23.72 7.24 26.77
CA GLN A 508 -24.62 7.83 25.78
C GLN A 508 -24.84 6.81 24.65
N TRP A 509 -26.10 6.52 24.32
CA TRP A 509 -26.50 5.52 23.34
C TRP A 509 -27.41 6.16 22.29
N THR A 510 -27.16 5.83 21.02
CA THR A 510 -27.94 6.31 19.87
C THR A 510 -28.55 5.11 19.15
N THR A 511 -29.89 5.04 19.09
CA THR A 511 -30.60 4.00 18.35
C THR A 511 -30.36 4.17 16.84
N VAL A 512 -29.70 3.18 16.22
CA VAL A 512 -29.41 3.18 14.78
C VAL A 512 -30.38 2.30 13.98
N ALA A 513 -31.14 1.43 14.65
CA ALA A 513 -32.23 0.69 14.03
C ALA A 513 -33.29 0.27 15.05
N ASP A 514 -34.55 0.61 14.77
CA ASP A 514 -35.73 0.06 15.45
C ASP A 514 -36.41 -0.98 14.55
N ARG A 515 -36.59 -2.20 15.09
CA ARG A 515 -37.37 -3.31 14.54
C ARG A 515 -38.28 -3.93 15.62
N THR A 516 -38.63 -3.19 16.67
CA THR A 516 -39.45 -3.65 17.81
C THR A 516 -40.87 -4.09 17.40
N LYS A 517 -41.37 -3.55 16.28
CA LYS A 517 -42.68 -3.87 15.68
C LYS A 517 -42.56 -4.71 14.40
N VAL A 518 -41.41 -5.30 14.11
CA VAL A 518 -41.13 -6.04 12.87
C VAL A 518 -40.75 -7.48 13.18
N SER A 519 -41.44 -8.43 12.55
CA SER A 519 -41.11 -9.85 12.60
C SER A 519 -39.90 -10.14 11.69
N CYS A 520 -38.70 -10.18 12.27
CA CYS A 520 -37.47 -10.48 11.56
C CYS A 520 -37.07 -11.96 11.75
N LYS A 521 -36.78 -12.66 10.65
CA LYS A 521 -36.20 -14.02 10.64
C LYS A 521 -34.99 -14.02 9.72
N SER A 522 -33.99 -14.85 10.03
CA SER A 522 -32.78 -15.01 9.24
C SER A 522 -32.10 -13.65 8.93
N TRP A 523 -31.69 -13.39 7.69
CA TRP A 523 -30.80 -12.29 7.30
C TRP A 523 -31.36 -10.87 7.45
N GLN A 524 -30.71 -10.07 8.30
CA GLN A 524 -30.97 -8.63 8.45
C GLN A 524 -29.78 -7.80 7.92
N MET A 525 -30.07 -6.98 6.90
CA MET A 525 -29.18 -5.93 6.42
C MET A 525 -29.67 -4.59 6.95
N ILE A 526 -28.82 -3.87 7.68
CA ILE A 526 -29.19 -2.61 8.33
C ILE A 526 -28.22 -1.53 7.82
N SER A 527 -28.76 -0.42 7.32
CA SER A 527 -28.00 0.77 6.92
C SER A 527 -28.60 2.00 7.58
N PHE A 528 -27.75 2.92 7.99
CA PHE A 528 -28.09 4.14 8.74
C PHE A 528 -27.04 5.22 8.47
N ASP A 529 -27.33 6.47 8.81
CA ASP A 529 -26.37 7.58 8.66
C ASP A 529 -25.13 7.33 9.53
N ARG A 530 -23.94 7.64 9.01
CA ARG A 530 -22.68 7.28 9.70
C ARG A 530 -22.59 7.92 11.09
N GLN A 531 -22.36 7.08 12.10
CA GLN A 531 -22.12 7.51 13.47
C GLN A 531 -20.83 6.91 14.03
N PRO A 532 -20.16 7.60 14.96
CA PRO A 532 -19.00 7.05 15.66
C PRO A 532 -19.44 5.96 16.66
N ALA A 533 -18.78 4.81 16.62
CA ALA A 533 -19.05 3.70 17.53
C ALA A 533 -17.77 3.01 18.01
N SER A 534 -17.64 2.87 19.33
CA SER A 534 -16.75 1.90 19.99
C SER A 534 -17.54 0.70 20.52
N PHE A 535 -18.85 0.84 20.73
CA PHE A 535 -19.75 -0.20 21.23
C PHE A 535 -21.00 -0.30 20.38
N ILE A 536 -21.52 -1.52 20.28
CA ILE A 536 -22.80 -1.83 19.64
C ILE A 536 -23.62 -2.66 20.63
N ARG A 537 -24.77 -2.14 21.05
CA ARG A 537 -25.75 -2.87 21.86
C ARG A 537 -26.86 -3.37 20.96
N ILE A 538 -27.19 -4.63 21.08
CA ILE A 538 -28.37 -5.22 20.46
C ILE A 538 -29.33 -5.69 21.57
N VAL A 539 -30.57 -5.23 21.48
CA VAL A 539 -31.64 -5.55 22.44
C VAL A 539 -32.81 -6.18 21.69
N GLY A 540 -32.96 -7.49 21.86
CA GLY A 540 -34.18 -8.20 21.52
C GLY A 540 -35.35 -7.78 22.42
N THR A 541 -36.54 -7.70 21.83
CA THR A 541 -37.78 -7.26 22.51
C THR A 541 -38.95 -8.24 22.36
N HIS A 542 -38.94 -9.10 21.33
CA HIS A 542 -39.93 -10.17 21.16
C HIS A 542 -39.33 -11.39 20.43
N ASN A 543 -39.77 -12.60 20.78
CA ASN A 543 -39.48 -13.85 20.08
C ASN A 543 -40.75 -14.71 20.10
N THR A 544 -41.09 -15.32 18.97
CA THR A 544 -42.30 -16.16 18.82
C THR A 544 -42.18 -17.56 19.44
N ALA A 545 -40.99 -17.99 19.90
CA ALA A 545 -40.74 -19.35 20.41
C ALA A 545 -40.35 -19.43 21.90
N ASN A 546 -39.55 -18.49 22.44
CA ASN A 546 -38.96 -18.57 23.79
C ASN A 546 -38.61 -17.16 24.35
N GLU A 547 -38.40 -17.01 25.65
CA GLU A 547 -38.01 -15.73 26.30
C GLU A 547 -36.56 -15.24 26.02
N LYS A 548 -35.89 -15.70 24.94
CA LYS A 548 -34.45 -15.47 24.68
C LYS A 548 -34.15 -15.17 23.20
N ILE A 549 -33.16 -14.31 22.92
CA ILE A 549 -32.94 -13.70 21.57
C ILE A 549 -31.46 -13.74 21.11
N ALA A 550 -31.25 -13.62 19.79
CA ALA A 550 -30.59 -14.63 18.96
C ALA A 550 -30.24 -14.14 17.51
N TRP A 551 -28.99 -14.29 17.04
CA TRP A 551 -28.34 -13.58 15.89
C TRP A 551 -27.48 -14.54 14.99
N TYR A 552 -26.69 -14.14 13.95
CA TYR A 552 -25.73 -14.98 13.14
C TYR A 552 -24.87 -14.19 12.07
N ARG A 553 -24.01 -14.81 11.22
CA ARG A 553 -23.21 -14.16 10.12
C ARG A 553 -23.09 -14.94 8.77
N GLN A 554 -22.40 -14.43 7.70
CA GLN A 554 -22.37 -14.98 6.30
C GLN A 554 -20.98 -15.40 5.72
N ARG A 555 -21.06 -16.19 4.63
CA ARG A 555 -20.03 -16.90 3.83
C ARG A 555 -19.66 -16.20 2.50
N SER A 556 -18.42 -16.39 2.04
CA SER A 556 -17.98 -16.20 0.63
C SER A 556 -17.78 -17.54 -0.10
N TRP A 557 -17.79 -17.53 -1.44
CA TRP A 557 -17.85 -18.73 -2.29
C TRP A 557 -16.52 -19.47 -2.49
N TYR A 558 -16.55 -20.80 -2.32
CA TYR A 558 -15.85 -21.77 -3.19
C TYR A 558 -16.54 -23.15 -3.12
N LYS A 559 -16.28 -24.03 -4.10
CA LYS A 559 -16.90 -25.36 -4.25
C LYS A 559 -15.99 -26.51 -3.80
N SER A 560 -16.58 -27.51 -3.14
CA SER A 560 -16.25 -28.94 -3.26
C SER A 560 -17.44 -29.79 -2.73
N HIS A 561 -17.41 -31.12 -2.91
CA HIS A 561 -18.58 -32.01 -2.74
C HIS A 561 -18.41 -33.01 -1.56
N GLY A 562 -19.52 -33.51 -1.02
CA GLY A 562 -19.56 -34.64 -0.08
C GLY A 562 -20.97 -34.96 0.45
N THR A 563 -21.32 -36.24 0.54
CA THR A 563 -22.58 -36.81 1.10
C THR A 563 -22.23 -37.73 2.30
N ALA A 564 -23.11 -38.36 3.10
CA ALA A 564 -24.55 -38.70 3.03
C ALA A 564 -25.11 -39.11 4.44
N TYR A 565 -26.43 -39.42 4.51
CA TYR A 565 -27.17 -40.23 5.55
C TYR A 565 -27.18 -39.72 7.02
N GLU A 566 -28.35 -39.45 7.65
CA GLU A 566 -29.38 -40.34 8.27
C GLU A 566 -28.97 -41.03 9.60
N ALA A 567 -29.80 -41.16 10.66
CA ALA A 567 -31.09 -40.52 10.99
C ALA A 567 -31.51 -40.74 12.49
N LYS A 568 -32.26 -39.78 13.06
CA LYS A 568 -33.22 -39.87 14.22
C LYS A 568 -32.82 -40.52 15.57
N GLY A 569 -33.00 -39.79 16.68
CA GLY A 569 -33.35 -40.45 17.98
C GLY A 569 -33.22 -39.70 19.32
N TRP A 570 -34.15 -38.79 19.66
CA TRP A 570 -34.52 -38.35 21.04
C TRP A 570 -33.58 -37.43 21.90
N LEU A 571 -34.22 -36.54 22.71
CA LEU A 571 -33.76 -35.82 23.94
C LEU A 571 -32.98 -34.45 23.92
N LEU A 572 -33.74 -33.33 23.81
CA LEU A 572 -33.72 -32.07 24.66
C LEU A 572 -32.64 -30.92 24.63
N LYS A 573 -33.04 -29.74 24.05
CA LYS A 573 -32.58 -28.30 24.27
C LYS A 573 -31.08 -28.00 23.86
N LYS A 574 -30.46 -26.82 23.59
CA LYS A 574 -30.62 -25.34 23.83
C LYS A 574 -30.30 -24.51 22.52
N GLU A 575 -29.76 -23.27 22.41
CA GLU A 575 -29.79 -22.48 21.10
C GLU A 575 -28.62 -21.45 20.81
N SER A 576 -28.16 -21.19 19.55
CA SER A 576 -26.82 -20.57 19.15
C SER A 576 -26.74 -19.38 18.09
N PHE A 577 -25.74 -18.41 18.02
CA PHE A 577 -25.82 -17.01 17.39
C PHE A 577 -24.54 -16.06 17.06
N SER A 578 -24.52 -15.09 16.05
CA SER A 578 -23.40 -14.09 15.62
C SER A 578 -23.65 -12.67 14.87
N ILE A 579 -22.63 -11.81 14.45
CA ILE A 579 -22.71 -10.34 13.96
C ILE A 579 -21.68 -9.82 12.86
N THR A 580 -21.94 -8.68 12.14
CA THR A 580 -21.08 -7.85 11.18
C THR A 580 -21.26 -6.30 11.30
N VAL A 581 -20.27 -5.48 10.89
CA VAL A 581 -20.33 -3.99 10.74
C VAL A 581 -19.54 -3.43 9.53
N HIS A 582 -20.02 -2.38 8.84
CA HIS A 582 -19.32 -1.66 7.74
C HIS A 582 -19.59 -0.12 7.71
N GLY A 583 -18.77 0.64 6.95
CA GLY A 583 -18.85 2.10 6.81
C GLY A 583 -19.51 2.64 5.53
N ARG A 584 -19.89 1.78 4.58
CA ARG A 584 -20.60 2.18 3.35
C ARG A 584 -22.11 1.90 3.48
N SER A 585 -22.94 2.82 2.98
CA SER A 585 -24.37 2.59 2.76
C SER A 585 -24.58 1.67 1.55
N CYS A 586 -25.57 0.78 1.62
CA CYS A 586 -25.83 -0.21 0.57
C CYS A 586 -26.64 0.35 -0.61
N HIS A 587 -26.18 1.45 -1.22
CA HIS A 587 -26.78 2.06 -2.42
C HIS A 587 -25.70 2.19 -3.51
N GLY A 588 -25.50 1.12 -4.29
CA GLY A 588 -24.45 1.10 -5.33
C GLY A 588 -23.94 -0.29 -5.74
N PHE A 589 -24.83 -1.24 -5.99
CA PHE A 589 -24.48 -2.48 -6.70
C PHE A 589 -25.33 -2.58 -7.97
N ASN A 590 -24.69 -2.46 -9.13
CA ASN A 590 -25.35 -2.62 -10.43
C ASN A 590 -25.76 -4.08 -10.63
N LEU A 591 -27.04 -4.30 -10.91
CA LEU A 591 -27.57 -5.59 -11.33
C LEU A 591 -27.15 -5.87 -12.78
N TYR A 592 -26.21 -6.79 -12.98
CA TYR A 592 -25.98 -7.42 -14.28
C TYR A 592 -26.65 -8.82 -14.32
N PRO A 593 -27.31 -9.20 -15.43
CA PRO A 593 -28.27 -10.29 -15.43
C PRO A 593 -27.66 -11.67 -15.67
N THR A 594 -28.12 -12.67 -14.91
CA THR A 594 -27.95 -14.11 -15.18
C THR A 594 -29.26 -14.83 -14.82
N ALA A 595 -29.71 -15.87 -15.52
CA ALA A 595 -29.22 -16.49 -16.75
C ALA A 595 -30.39 -17.03 -17.62
N LYS A 596 -30.08 -17.45 -18.86
CA LYS A 596 -31.05 -18.02 -19.81
C LYS A 596 -31.70 -19.31 -19.26
N GLN A 597 -33.02 -19.44 -19.39
CA GLN A 597 -33.63 -20.76 -19.63
C GLN A 597 -33.59 -21.08 -21.13
N ALA A 598 -33.43 -22.35 -21.47
CA ALA A 598 -33.37 -22.80 -22.86
C ALA A 598 -34.73 -23.37 -23.31
N LYS A 599 -35.10 -23.09 -24.57
CA LYS A 599 -35.93 -23.96 -25.41
C LYS A 599 -35.68 -23.67 -26.89
N SER A 600 -36.21 -24.54 -27.74
CA SER A 600 -36.08 -24.61 -29.19
C SER A 600 -36.70 -23.39 -29.93
N THR A 601 -36.59 -23.20 -31.25
CA THR A 601 -36.35 -24.18 -32.35
C THR A 601 -35.74 -23.51 -33.61
N GLU A 602 -35.26 -24.33 -34.56
CA GLU A 602 -35.26 -24.11 -36.04
C GLU A 602 -34.71 -22.82 -36.70
N SER A 603 -33.51 -22.97 -37.29
CA SER A 603 -33.19 -22.87 -38.75
C SER A 603 -33.53 -21.63 -39.61
N LYS A 604 -32.71 -21.45 -40.67
CA LYS A 604 -32.88 -20.61 -41.90
C LYS A 604 -32.67 -19.10 -41.73
N LEU A 605 -32.32 -18.33 -42.77
CA LEU A 605 -31.40 -18.50 -43.93
C LEU A 605 -31.38 -17.14 -44.68
N LEU A 606 -30.22 -16.50 -44.92
CA LEU A 606 -30.08 -15.24 -45.70
C LEU A 606 -30.90 -14.04 -45.14
N GLY A 607 -30.76 -12.78 -45.58
CA GLY A 607 -29.81 -12.13 -46.49
C GLY A 607 -30.31 -10.73 -46.92
N HIS A 608 -29.38 -9.82 -47.26
CA HIS A 608 -29.60 -8.41 -47.71
C HIS A 608 -30.14 -7.45 -46.61
N LYS A 609 -29.73 -6.17 -46.48
CA LYS A 609 -29.39 -5.04 -47.40
C LYS A 609 -30.65 -4.30 -47.89
N ILE A 610 -30.56 -2.96 -48.06
CA ILE A 610 -31.61 -1.94 -48.37
C ILE A 610 -32.24 -1.32 -47.09
N THR A 611 -32.50 0.00 -46.92
CA THR A 611 -32.01 1.28 -47.53
C THR A 611 -32.47 2.47 -46.63
N LYS A 612 -31.85 3.66 -46.78
CA LYS A 612 -32.24 5.02 -46.33
C LYS A 612 -33.65 5.24 -45.71
N VAL A 613 -33.75 6.22 -44.79
CA VAL A 613 -34.35 7.56 -45.07
C VAL A 613 -33.92 8.57 -43.99
N MET A 614 -33.53 9.77 -44.45
CA MET A 614 -33.19 11.01 -43.71
C MET A 614 -32.12 10.87 -42.61
#